data_AF-A0A812XXL8-F1
#
_entry.id   AF-A0A812XXL8-F1
#
_cell.length_a   1.000
_cell.length_b   1.000
_cell.length_c   1.000
_cell.angle_alpha   90.00
_cell.angle_beta   90.00
_cell.angle_gamma   90.00
#
_symmetry.space_group_name_H-M   'P 1'
#
loop_
_entity.id
_entity.type
_entity.pdbx_description
1 polymer ?
#
loop_
_entity_poly.entity_id
_entity_poly.type
_entity_poly.pdbx_seq_one_letter_code
_entity_poly.pdbx_strand_id
1 'polypeptide(L)'
;ACGGGQVHSVVGAWQVLHGACAIVDNCIQSPNYPANYSSNGRCAIVTNGSFMAPLQLVDFSTERFYDVLTINNMQFSGLRKPSGVTPRGTIAWKSDEDIEAKGWKLCLGPKPSPPAGGGIFSVLEGPCTMDSEGCAVSPNYPSHYDSLQGCIIQVYNPENKTIAAKDFVTEASYDVLWVNGRRYSGSSSPDGIVPRGPIQWSPDEDVEDKGWKLCPGPVGQPEEGPGAAEQGYYGEFGYGEDEDGAQSVTEPGTGLEQGSSGVAEEKPLEGEEVEVNGTLPFGKILLATAALCLTGVLCLRCRRNQDKGPGGFSTSYGRSYALDNL
;
A
#
# COMPACT_ATOMS: atom_id res chain seq x y z
N ALA A 1 19.34 13.07 -37.95
CA ALA A 1 20.20 13.53 -36.84
C ALA A 1 19.62 12.99 -35.55
N CYS A 2 20.31 12.06 -34.88
CA CYS A 2 19.89 11.55 -33.58
C CYS A 2 20.18 12.64 -32.53
N GLY A 3 19.12 13.22 -31.97
CA GLY A 3 19.22 14.30 -30.98
C GLY A 3 19.60 13.76 -29.61
N GLY A 4 20.66 14.35 -29.05
CA GLY A 4 21.09 14.41 -27.65
C GLY A 4 20.49 13.44 -26.65
N GLY A 5 21.26 12.42 -26.28
CA GLY A 5 21.03 11.67 -25.04
C GLY A 5 21.10 12.61 -23.84
N GLN A 6 20.05 12.61 -23.02
CA GLN A 6 20.07 13.29 -21.72
C GLN A 6 21.25 12.73 -20.92
N VAL A 7 22.09 13.62 -20.40
CA VAL A 7 23.19 13.22 -19.52
C VAL A 7 22.57 12.79 -18.20
N HIS A 8 22.37 11.48 -18.04
CA HIS A 8 21.94 10.87 -16.78
C HIS A 8 23.03 11.18 -15.74
N SER A 9 22.68 11.93 -14.69
CA SER A 9 23.60 12.21 -13.59
C SER A 9 23.92 10.88 -12.88
N VAL A 10 25.18 10.46 -12.95
CA VAL A 10 25.72 9.29 -12.22
C VAL A 10 26.64 9.83 -11.15
N VAL A 11 26.32 9.54 -9.89
CA VAL A 11 27.19 9.89 -8.76
C VAL A 11 27.21 8.72 -7.78
N GLY A 12 28.34 8.01 -7.72
CA GLY A 12 28.57 6.91 -6.79
C GLY A 12 27.51 5.81 -6.87
N ALA A 13 26.67 5.73 -5.85
CA ALA A 13 25.67 4.67 -5.65
C ALA A 13 24.39 4.86 -6.47
N TRP A 14 24.21 6.02 -7.10
CA TRP A 14 22.94 6.47 -7.68
C TRP A 14 23.07 6.87 -9.14
N GLN A 15 22.02 6.58 -9.91
CA GLN A 15 21.85 7.08 -11.26
C GLN A 15 20.40 7.48 -11.49
N VAL A 16 20.15 8.73 -11.92
CA VAL A 16 18.80 9.13 -12.34
C VAL A 16 18.48 8.46 -13.67
N LEU A 17 17.48 7.58 -13.68
CA LEU A 17 17.03 6.87 -14.88
C LEU A 17 16.17 7.79 -15.75
N HIS A 18 15.21 8.50 -15.18
CA HIS A 18 14.43 9.52 -15.90
C HIS A 18 13.71 10.47 -14.94
N GLY A 19 13.18 11.58 -15.48
CA GLY A 19 12.45 12.58 -14.72
C GLY A 19 13.36 13.54 -13.93
N ALA A 20 12.76 14.32 -13.03
CA ALA A 20 13.41 15.44 -12.36
C ALA A 20 13.95 15.14 -10.94
N CYS A 21 14.05 13.86 -10.55
CA CYS A 21 14.75 13.47 -9.32
C CYS A 21 16.21 13.96 -9.39
N ALA A 22 16.77 14.41 -8.28
CA ALA A 22 18.14 14.93 -8.25
C ALA A 22 19.04 14.11 -7.33
N ILE A 23 20.35 14.11 -7.63
CA ILE A 23 21.39 13.59 -6.76
C ILE A 23 22.24 14.78 -6.31
N VAL A 24 22.25 15.07 -5.02
CA VAL A 24 22.98 16.19 -4.40
C VAL A 24 23.68 15.68 -3.15
N ASP A 25 24.98 15.93 -3.03
CA ASP A 25 25.82 15.50 -1.91
C ASP A 25 25.76 13.98 -1.62
N ASN A 26 25.77 13.15 -2.68
CA ASN A 26 25.58 11.69 -2.60
C ASN A 26 24.24 11.24 -1.98
N CYS A 27 23.25 12.13 -1.91
CA CYS A 27 21.90 11.84 -1.49
C CYS A 27 20.95 12.01 -2.68
N ILE A 28 19.89 11.20 -2.71
CA ILE A 28 18.81 11.33 -3.68
C ILE A 28 17.72 12.21 -3.09
N GLN A 29 17.08 13.02 -3.93
CA GLN A 29 15.99 13.88 -3.49
C GLN A 29 14.91 14.02 -4.56
N SER A 30 13.68 14.30 -4.11
CA SER A 30 12.54 14.59 -4.97
C SER A 30 12.81 15.82 -5.84
N PRO A 31 12.07 15.99 -6.95
CA PRO A 31 12.12 17.21 -7.75
C PRO A 31 11.92 18.45 -6.86
N ASN A 32 12.69 19.51 -7.15
CA ASN A 32 12.64 20.82 -6.49
C ASN A 32 13.04 20.86 -5.00
N TYR A 33 13.35 19.72 -4.35
CA TYR A 33 13.71 19.70 -2.93
C TYR A 33 14.84 20.70 -2.62
N PRO A 34 14.72 21.57 -1.59
CA PRO A 34 13.74 21.52 -0.49
C PRO A 34 12.45 22.35 -0.71
N ALA A 35 12.17 22.82 -1.93
CA ALA A 35 10.86 23.37 -2.27
C ALA A 35 9.87 22.24 -2.63
N ASN A 36 8.59 22.59 -2.77
CA ASN A 36 7.58 21.59 -3.09
C ASN A 36 7.83 20.92 -4.45
N TYR A 37 7.57 19.61 -4.53
CA TYR A 37 7.50 18.94 -5.82
C TYR A 37 6.29 19.45 -6.62
N SER A 38 6.20 19.09 -7.90
CA SER A 38 5.05 19.44 -8.75
C SER A 38 4.05 18.29 -8.79
N SER A 39 2.77 18.60 -8.99
CA SER A 39 1.74 17.62 -9.34
C SER A 39 2.12 16.84 -10.62
N ASN A 40 1.61 15.62 -10.72
CA ASN A 40 1.80 14.68 -11.82
C ASN A 40 3.27 14.36 -12.13
N GLY A 41 4.17 14.64 -11.19
CA GLY A 41 5.59 14.44 -11.32
C GLY A 41 5.93 12.95 -11.26
N ARG A 42 6.88 12.53 -12.10
CA ARG A 42 7.43 11.17 -12.06
C ARG A 42 8.94 11.18 -12.26
N CYS A 43 9.64 10.37 -11.49
CA CYS A 43 11.05 10.10 -11.74
C CYS A 43 11.45 8.73 -11.21
N ALA A 44 12.56 8.22 -11.74
CA ALA A 44 13.13 6.96 -11.32
C ALA A 44 14.64 7.09 -11.15
N ILE A 45 15.16 6.39 -10.15
CA ILE A 45 16.59 6.29 -9.84
C ILE A 45 16.94 4.82 -9.78
N VAL A 46 18.02 4.42 -10.45
CA VAL A 46 18.60 3.08 -10.33
C VAL A 46 19.71 3.09 -9.29
N THR A 47 19.76 2.02 -8.51
CA THR A 47 20.77 1.78 -7.50
C THR A 47 21.91 0.93 -8.04
N ASN A 48 23.15 1.26 -7.64
CA ASN A 48 24.29 0.38 -7.84
C ASN A 48 24.43 -0.57 -6.64
N GLY A 49 24.04 -1.83 -6.83
CA GLY A 49 23.99 -2.86 -5.78
C GLY A 49 25.29 -3.05 -5.00
N SER A 50 26.46 -2.78 -5.60
CA SER A 50 27.76 -2.92 -4.96
C SER A 50 28.00 -1.98 -3.78
N PHE A 51 27.26 -0.86 -3.72
CA PHE A 51 27.44 0.20 -2.71
C PHE A 51 26.25 0.32 -1.76
N MET A 52 25.25 -0.55 -1.87
CA MET A 52 24.00 -0.36 -1.13
C MET A 52 24.16 -0.59 0.37
N ALA A 53 23.55 0.32 1.12
CA ALA A 53 23.39 0.33 2.56
C ALA A 53 21.95 0.79 2.89
N PRO A 54 21.47 0.61 4.13
CA PRO A 54 20.20 1.16 4.58
C PRO A 54 20.09 2.66 4.29
N LEU A 55 18.91 3.12 3.92
CA LEU A 55 18.64 4.54 3.74
C LEU A 55 18.61 5.24 5.09
N GLN A 56 19.38 6.32 5.18
CA GLN A 56 19.22 7.35 6.20
C GLN A 56 18.23 8.38 5.69
N LEU A 57 17.13 8.56 6.43
CA LEU A 57 16.12 9.57 6.15
C LEU A 57 16.64 10.96 6.56
N VAL A 58 16.73 11.89 5.61
CA VAL A 58 17.02 13.31 5.91
C VAL A 58 15.72 14.09 6.04
N ASP A 59 14.80 13.89 5.10
CA ASP A 59 13.48 14.50 5.13
C ASP A 59 12.49 13.65 4.33
N PHE A 60 11.23 13.68 4.76
CA PHE A 60 10.13 12.99 4.11
C PHE A 60 8.80 13.66 4.45
N SER A 61 8.29 14.42 3.48
CA SER A 61 7.02 15.13 3.53
C SER A 61 6.34 14.97 2.19
N THR A 62 5.33 14.10 2.16
CA THR A 62 4.57 13.71 0.96
C THR A 62 3.11 13.59 1.34
N GLU A 63 2.20 13.74 0.38
CA GLU A 63 0.79 13.44 0.62
C GLU A 63 0.60 11.97 1.04
N ARG A 64 -0.29 11.72 2.01
CA ARG A 64 -0.57 10.37 2.50
C ARG A 64 -1.33 9.59 1.42
N PHE A 65 -0.84 8.41 1.07
CA PHE A 65 -1.44 7.42 0.16
C PHE A 65 -1.42 7.72 -1.36
N TYR A 66 -1.33 8.97 -1.79
CA TYR A 66 -1.40 9.32 -3.22
C TYR A 66 -0.02 9.59 -3.83
N ASP A 67 0.81 10.34 -3.10
CA ASP A 67 2.19 10.64 -3.48
C ASP A 67 3.14 9.57 -2.97
N VAL A 68 3.61 8.73 -3.89
CA VAL A 68 4.22 7.45 -3.54
C VAL A 68 5.66 7.35 -4.01
N LEU A 69 6.54 7.10 -3.05
CA LEU A 69 7.88 6.59 -3.27
C LEU A 69 7.86 5.06 -3.17
N THR A 70 8.34 4.38 -4.19
CA THR A 70 8.41 2.92 -4.25
C THR A 70 9.86 2.44 -4.18
N ILE A 71 10.17 1.58 -3.21
CA ILE A 71 11.49 0.97 -3.00
C ILE A 71 11.31 -0.50 -2.66
N ASN A 72 11.99 -1.40 -3.38
CA ASN A 72 11.86 -2.86 -3.18
C ASN A 72 10.39 -3.35 -3.22
N ASN A 73 9.57 -2.80 -4.12
CA ASN A 73 8.13 -3.04 -4.22
C ASN A 73 7.31 -2.59 -2.99
N MET A 74 7.91 -1.88 -2.04
CA MET A 74 7.22 -1.26 -0.90
C MET A 74 6.90 0.20 -1.24
N GLN A 75 5.69 0.64 -0.88
CA GLN A 75 5.20 2.00 -1.13
C GLN A 75 5.27 2.84 0.14
N PHE A 76 5.82 4.05 0.04
CA PHE A 76 6.04 5.00 1.13
C PHE A 76 5.36 6.33 0.78
N SER A 77 4.63 6.88 1.74
CA SER A 77 3.84 8.11 1.60
C SER A 77 3.43 8.61 2.99
N GLY A 78 3.36 9.93 3.19
CA GLY A 78 2.97 10.53 4.47
C GLY A 78 3.78 9.99 5.66
N LEU A 79 3.09 9.36 6.61
CA LEU A 79 3.69 8.83 7.84
C LEU A 79 4.56 7.59 7.64
N ARG A 80 4.39 6.86 6.52
CA ARG A 80 5.17 5.66 6.23
C ARG A 80 6.46 6.03 5.52
N LYS A 81 7.57 6.00 6.27
CA LYS A 81 8.90 6.47 5.84
C LYS A 81 9.80 5.32 5.36
N PRO A 82 10.70 5.55 4.38
CA PRO A 82 11.62 4.53 3.87
C PRO A 82 12.89 4.33 4.72
N SER A 83 12.93 4.81 5.97
CA SER A 83 14.12 4.75 6.82
C SER A 83 14.56 3.30 7.08
N GLY A 84 15.87 3.06 7.04
CA GLY A 84 16.46 1.74 7.26
C GLY A 84 16.29 0.74 6.10
N VAL A 85 15.54 1.08 5.05
CA VAL A 85 15.37 0.21 3.89
C VAL A 85 16.67 0.18 3.10
N THR A 86 17.21 -1.00 2.80
CA THR A 86 18.33 -1.13 1.86
C THR A 86 17.77 -1.26 0.44
N PRO A 87 17.90 -0.25 -0.43
CA PRO A 87 17.25 -0.26 -1.72
C PRO A 87 17.96 -1.22 -2.69
N ARG A 88 17.18 -1.84 -3.58
CA ARG A 88 17.64 -2.78 -4.60
C ARG A 88 16.91 -2.46 -5.91
N GLY A 89 17.66 -2.42 -7.01
CA GLY A 89 17.09 -2.13 -8.32
C GLY A 89 16.65 -0.67 -8.43
N THR A 90 15.40 -0.46 -8.84
CA THR A 90 14.85 0.88 -9.14
C THR A 90 14.05 1.44 -7.97
N ILE A 91 14.34 2.70 -7.63
CA ILE A 91 13.52 3.56 -6.79
C ILE A 91 12.63 4.39 -7.73
N ALA A 92 11.32 4.37 -7.52
CA ALA A 92 10.36 5.09 -8.36
C ALA A 92 9.56 6.08 -7.53
N TRP A 93 9.40 7.30 -8.04
CA TRP A 93 8.59 8.36 -7.44
C TRP A 93 7.46 8.75 -8.39
N LYS A 94 6.27 8.94 -7.82
CA LYS A 94 5.14 9.58 -8.49
C LYS A 94 4.40 10.52 -7.52
N SER A 95 3.92 11.64 -8.03
CA SER A 95 2.88 12.45 -7.39
C SER A 95 1.57 12.40 -8.18
N ASP A 96 0.46 12.67 -7.51
CA ASP A 96 -0.87 12.77 -8.11
C ASP A 96 -1.19 14.22 -8.56
N GLU A 97 -2.47 14.56 -8.74
CA GLU A 97 -2.87 15.83 -9.34
C GLU A 97 -2.78 17.04 -8.39
N ASP A 98 -2.78 16.87 -7.06
CA ASP A 98 -2.88 17.97 -6.10
C ASP A 98 -2.08 17.71 -4.81
N ILE A 99 -2.10 18.65 -3.85
CA ILE A 99 -1.47 18.55 -2.51
C ILE A 99 0.04 18.29 -2.55
N GLU A 100 0.79 19.24 -3.09
CA GLU A 100 2.24 19.13 -3.07
C GLU A 100 2.85 19.48 -1.72
N ALA A 101 3.84 18.70 -1.32
CA ALA A 101 4.63 18.90 -0.12
C ALA A 101 6.11 19.08 -0.46
N LYS A 102 6.93 19.26 0.58
CA LYS A 102 8.38 19.50 0.46
C LYS A 102 9.13 18.37 -0.27
N GLY A 103 8.57 17.17 -0.26
CA GLY A 103 9.15 15.97 -0.85
C GLY A 103 10.10 15.23 0.08
N TRP A 104 11.15 14.63 -0.46
CA TRP A 104 12.03 13.74 0.28
C TRP A 104 13.49 13.94 -0.06
N LYS A 105 14.36 13.69 0.93
CA LYS A 105 15.81 13.57 0.76
C LYS A 105 16.30 12.35 1.52
N LEU A 106 17.01 11.47 0.83
CA LEU A 106 17.47 10.18 1.33
C LEU A 106 18.95 10.00 1.01
N CYS A 107 19.72 9.59 2.00
CA CYS A 107 21.14 9.29 1.86
C CYS A 107 21.41 7.82 2.17
N LEU A 108 22.58 7.31 1.79
CA LEU A 108 23.05 6.04 2.36
C LEU A 108 23.47 6.26 3.81
N GLY A 109 22.89 5.48 4.71
CA GLY A 109 23.28 5.37 6.11
C GLY A 109 24.32 4.28 6.35
N PRO A 110 24.67 4.02 7.63
CA PRO A 110 25.56 2.93 7.98
C PRO A 110 24.90 1.57 7.70
N LYS A 111 25.71 0.56 7.35
CA LYS A 111 25.24 -0.83 7.29
C LYS A 111 24.78 -1.29 8.68
N PRO A 112 23.72 -2.11 8.79
CA PRO A 112 23.27 -2.59 10.09
C PRO A 112 24.37 -3.44 10.73
N SER A 113 24.67 -3.14 11.99
CA SER A 113 25.53 -3.93 12.86
C SER A 113 24.69 -4.76 13.83
N PRO A 114 25.25 -5.83 14.44
CA PRO A 114 24.59 -6.50 15.55
C PRO A 114 24.18 -5.50 16.65
N PRO A 115 22.96 -5.60 17.20
CA PRO A 115 22.57 -4.82 18.37
C PRO A 115 23.51 -5.11 19.55
N ALA A 116 23.88 -4.09 20.32
CA ALA A 116 24.83 -4.20 21.43
C ALA A 116 24.38 -5.17 22.54
N GLY A 117 23.07 -5.38 22.69
CA GLY A 117 22.47 -6.33 23.64
C GLY A 117 22.29 -7.75 23.10
N GLY A 118 22.77 -8.05 21.89
CA GLY A 118 22.44 -9.27 21.17
C GLY A 118 21.04 -9.21 20.53
N GLY A 119 20.68 -10.26 19.79
CA GLY A 119 19.42 -10.34 19.04
C GLY A 119 19.50 -9.74 17.63
N ILE A 120 18.34 -9.60 16.99
CA ILE A 120 18.23 -9.17 15.58
C ILE A 120 17.49 -7.83 15.40
N PHE A 121 16.99 -7.23 16.48
CA PHE A 121 16.16 -6.04 16.47
C PHE A 121 16.82 -4.88 17.21
N SER A 122 16.63 -3.67 16.69
CA SER A 122 16.97 -2.42 17.36
C SER A 122 16.04 -1.32 16.90
N VAL A 123 15.57 -0.46 17.81
CA VAL A 123 14.73 0.69 17.46
C VAL A 123 15.57 1.69 16.66
N LEU A 124 15.11 2.02 15.45
CA LEU A 124 15.74 2.99 14.56
C LEU A 124 15.13 4.39 14.73
N GLU A 125 13.80 4.45 14.75
CA GLU A 125 13.03 5.68 14.88
C GLU A 125 11.75 5.45 15.70
N GLY A 126 11.28 6.50 16.38
CA GLY A 126 9.99 6.50 17.08
C GLY A 126 10.04 5.93 18.51
N PRO A 127 8.87 5.82 19.16
CA PRO A 127 8.76 5.54 20.59
C PRO A 127 8.68 4.06 20.96
N CYS A 128 8.82 3.14 20.01
CA CYS A 128 8.92 1.71 20.33
C CYS A 128 10.15 1.42 21.20
N THR A 129 10.11 0.33 21.94
CA THR A 129 11.19 -0.04 22.85
C THR A 129 11.62 -1.49 22.67
N MET A 130 12.78 -1.83 23.23
CA MET A 130 13.27 -3.20 23.34
C MET A 130 13.12 -3.64 24.79
N ASP A 131 12.53 -4.81 25.04
CA ASP A 131 12.51 -5.39 26.37
C ASP A 131 13.83 -6.11 26.71
N SER A 132 13.93 -6.61 27.95
CA SER A 132 15.12 -7.32 28.43
C SER A 132 15.36 -8.67 27.75
N GLU A 133 14.39 -9.22 27.03
CA GLU A 133 14.49 -10.47 26.28
C GLU A 133 14.95 -10.24 24.83
N GLY A 134 15.18 -8.98 24.44
CA GLY A 134 15.54 -8.61 23.07
C GLY A 134 14.35 -8.61 22.11
N CYS A 135 13.12 -8.52 22.63
CA CYS A 135 11.91 -8.37 21.85
C CYS A 135 11.61 -6.90 21.61
N ALA A 136 11.21 -6.56 20.39
CA ALA A 136 10.67 -5.25 20.08
C ALA A 136 9.21 -5.20 20.55
N VAL A 137 8.82 -4.10 21.19
CA VAL A 137 7.45 -3.89 21.64
C VAL A 137 6.90 -2.55 21.16
N SER A 138 5.58 -2.51 20.94
CA SER A 138 4.86 -1.27 20.63
C SER A 138 5.04 -0.25 21.76
N PRO A 139 4.77 1.05 21.50
CA PRO A 139 4.80 2.07 22.54
C PRO A 139 3.88 1.68 23.70
N ASN A 140 4.28 1.99 24.93
CA ASN A 140 3.54 1.72 26.18
C ASN A 140 3.22 0.25 26.50
N TYR A 141 3.62 -0.73 25.68
CA TYR A 141 3.33 -2.14 25.88
C TYR A 141 3.74 -2.63 27.29
N PRO A 142 2.89 -3.39 28.01
CA PRO A 142 1.66 -4.06 27.57
C PRO A 142 0.37 -3.21 27.68
N SER A 143 0.48 -1.91 27.93
CA SER A 143 -0.65 -0.98 27.85
C SER A 143 -0.91 -0.57 26.40
N HIS A 144 -2.01 0.15 26.18
CA HIS A 144 -2.37 0.62 24.85
C HIS A 144 -1.30 1.58 24.30
N TYR A 145 -0.98 1.45 23.01
CA TYR A 145 -0.18 2.48 22.32
C TYR A 145 -1.01 3.77 22.20
N ASP A 146 -0.38 4.89 21.85
CA ASP A 146 -1.12 6.11 21.53
C ASP A 146 -1.26 6.29 20.01
N SER A 147 -2.30 7.02 19.59
CA SER A 147 -2.51 7.45 18.20
C SER A 147 -1.25 8.07 17.56
N LEU A 148 -1.03 7.79 16.28
CA LEU A 148 0.06 8.31 15.45
C LEU A 148 1.49 8.02 15.95
N GLN A 149 1.68 7.21 17.00
CA GLN A 149 3.00 6.82 17.52
C GLN A 149 3.64 5.69 16.68
N GLY A 150 3.95 6.01 15.43
CA GLY A 150 4.68 5.13 14.54
C GLY A 150 6.16 4.99 14.94
N CYS A 151 6.75 3.85 14.59
CA CYS A 151 8.16 3.57 14.84
C CYS A 151 8.75 2.66 13.75
N ILE A 152 10.08 2.61 13.69
CA ILE A 152 10.81 1.75 12.76
C ILE A 152 11.81 0.92 13.55
N ILE A 153 11.76 -0.39 13.37
CA ILE A 153 12.72 -1.33 13.95
C ILE A 153 13.71 -1.73 12.86
N GLN A 154 14.98 -1.40 13.05
CA GLN A 154 16.06 -1.90 12.20
C GLN A 154 16.29 -3.38 12.52
N VAL A 155 16.49 -4.16 11.46
CA VAL A 155 16.74 -5.60 11.53
C VAL A 155 18.17 -5.91 11.11
N TYR A 156 18.89 -6.66 11.95
CA TYR A 156 20.17 -7.31 11.66
C TYR A 156 19.99 -8.82 11.81
N ASN A 157 19.74 -9.54 10.72
CA ASN A 157 19.33 -10.95 10.76
C ASN A 157 20.17 -11.86 9.84
N PRO A 158 21.48 -12.02 10.12
CA PRO A 158 22.35 -12.87 9.30
C PRO A 158 22.01 -14.36 9.40
N GLU A 159 21.37 -14.79 10.49
CA GLU A 159 21.00 -16.19 10.75
C GLU A 159 19.62 -16.57 10.19
N ASN A 160 18.95 -15.67 9.45
CA ASN A 160 17.58 -15.89 8.92
C ASN A 160 16.56 -16.32 9.99
N LYS A 161 16.66 -15.80 11.21
CA LYS A 161 15.66 -16.05 12.26
C LYS A 161 14.28 -15.53 11.83
N THR A 162 13.24 -16.23 12.20
CA THR A 162 11.85 -15.78 12.03
C THR A 162 11.48 -14.76 13.11
N ILE A 163 10.33 -14.13 12.95
CA ILE A 163 9.66 -13.39 14.03
C ILE A 163 8.83 -14.39 14.84
N ALA A 164 8.95 -14.32 16.16
CA ALA A 164 8.02 -14.94 17.09
C ALA A 164 7.11 -13.84 17.68
N ALA A 165 5.86 -13.75 17.23
CA ALA A 165 4.89 -12.80 17.75
C ALA A 165 4.29 -13.35 19.06
N LYS A 166 4.74 -12.81 20.20
CA LYS A 166 4.25 -13.23 21.53
C LYS A 166 2.92 -12.60 21.88
N ASP A 167 2.67 -11.42 21.33
CA ASP A 167 1.40 -10.73 21.42
C ASP A 167 1.20 -9.86 20.18
N PHE A 168 -0.04 -9.74 19.73
CA PHE A 168 -0.40 -8.93 18.56
C PHE A 168 -1.90 -8.65 18.58
N VAL A 169 -2.25 -7.48 19.12
CA VAL A 169 -3.62 -6.97 19.18
C VAL A 169 -3.57 -5.49 18.80
N THR A 170 -4.05 -5.17 17.60
CA THR A 170 -4.11 -3.80 17.07
C THR A 170 -5.47 -3.54 16.45
N GLU A 171 -5.80 -2.30 16.09
CA GLU A 171 -6.99 -2.07 15.27
C GLU A 171 -6.86 -2.78 13.92
N ALA A 172 -7.91 -3.50 13.51
CA ALA A 172 -7.90 -4.28 12.28
C ALA A 172 -7.98 -3.37 11.05
N SER A 173 -7.04 -3.53 10.10
CA SER A 173 -6.93 -2.84 8.81
C SER A 173 -6.35 -1.41 8.83
N TYR A 174 -6.40 -0.74 9.97
CA TYR A 174 -6.03 0.67 10.14
C TYR A 174 -4.66 0.84 10.78
N ASP A 175 -4.45 0.18 11.92
CA ASP A 175 -3.19 0.16 12.62
C ASP A 175 -2.27 -0.94 12.09
N VAL A 176 -1.35 -0.53 11.21
CA VAL A 176 -0.63 -1.47 10.37
C VAL A 176 0.84 -1.59 10.77
N LEU A 177 1.25 -2.84 11.02
CA LEU A 177 2.63 -3.25 11.03
C LEU A 177 3.03 -3.77 9.63
N TRP A 178 4.15 -3.31 9.11
CA TRP A 178 4.71 -3.75 7.83
C TRP A 178 5.95 -4.60 8.03
N VAL A 179 5.95 -5.80 7.46
CA VAL A 179 7.12 -6.70 7.40
C VAL A 179 7.28 -7.18 5.97
N ASN A 180 8.46 -6.99 5.37
CA ASN A 180 8.75 -7.37 3.97
C ASN A 180 7.73 -6.82 2.96
N GLY A 181 7.15 -5.65 3.21
CA GLY A 181 6.12 -5.05 2.36
C GLY A 181 4.71 -5.60 2.55
N ARG A 182 4.51 -6.62 3.40
CA ARG A 182 3.18 -7.15 3.76
C ARG A 182 2.62 -6.42 4.98
N ARG A 183 1.30 -6.19 4.98
CA ARG A 183 0.52 -5.56 6.06
C ARG A 183 0.07 -6.60 7.09
N TYR A 184 0.12 -6.22 8.36
CA TYR A 184 -0.34 -6.99 9.51
C TYR A 184 -1.11 -6.04 10.43
N SER A 185 -2.25 -6.47 10.96
CA SER A 185 -3.16 -5.67 11.79
C SER A 185 -4.19 -6.58 12.46
N GLY A 186 -4.93 -6.09 13.47
CA GLY A 186 -5.89 -6.93 14.19
C GLY A 186 -5.16 -8.01 14.97
N SER A 187 -5.58 -9.26 14.76
CA SER A 187 -4.90 -10.46 15.26
C SER A 187 -4.00 -11.15 14.22
N SER A 188 -3.91 -10.60 13.00
CA SER A 188 -3.06 -11.14 11.94
C SER A 188 -1.61 -10.71 12.15
N SER A 189 -0.83 -11.51 12.87
CA SER A 189 0.56 -11.24 13.23
C SER A 189 1.58 -11.71 12.16
N PRO A 190 2.82 -11.20 12.18
CA PRO A 190 3.91 -11.66 11.30
C PRO A 190 4.66 -12.89 11.85
N ASP A 191 4.02 -13.74 12.66
CA ASP A 191 4.66 -14.92 13.24
C ASP A 191 5.23 -15.86 12.16
N GLY A 192 6.42 -16.41 12.40
CA GLY A 192 7.11 -17.31 11.47
C GLY A 192 7.77 -16.62 10.27
N ILE A 193 7.61 -15.31 10.08
CA ILE A 193 8.19 -14.59 8.93
C ILE A 193 9.65 -14.26 9.19
N VAL A 194 10.54 -14.53 8.22
CA VAL A 194 11.92 -14.04 8.25
C VAL A 194 11.95 -12.56 7.81
N PRO A 195 12.27 -11.59 8.69
CA PRO A 195 12.35 -10.18 8.31
C PRO A 195 13.61 -9.94 7.48
N ARG A 196 13.44 -9.35 6.29
CA ARG A 196 14.50 -9.05 5.31
C ARG A 196 14.84 -7.56 5.21
N GLY A 197 14.17 -6.74 5.98
CA GLY A 197 14.31 -5.29 6.04
C GLY A 197 13.72 -4.74 7.33
N PRO A 198 13.66 -3.41 7.49
CA PRO A 198 13.09 -2.80 8.67
C PRO A 198 11.61 -3.18 8.83
N ILE A 199 11.18 -3.31 10.09
CA ILE A 199 9.78 -3.47 10.46
C ILE A 199 9.23 -2.07 10.75
N GLN A 200 8.06 -1.75 10.20
CA GLN A 200 7.46 -0.42 10.36
C GLN A 200 6.11 -0.51 11.04
N TRP A 201 5.96 0.21 12.13
CA TRP A 201 4.70 0.40 12.82
C TRP A 201 4.13 1.77 12.47
N SER A 202 2.87 1.80 12.05
CA SER A 202 2.18 3.04 11.67
C SER A 202 0.72 2.95 12.12
N PRO A 203 0.43 3.27 13.40
CA PRO A 203 -0.94 3.41 13.83
C PRO A 203 -1.58 4.61 13.14
N ASP A 204 -2.90 4.62 13.04
CA ASP A 204 -3.63 5.75 12.52
C ASP A 204 -3.98 6.76 13.64
N GLU A 205 -5.06 7.52 13.47
CA GLU A 205 -5.40 8.68 14.31
C GLU A 205 -6.39 8.39 15.44
N ASP A 206 -6.95 7.18 15.52
CA ASP A 206 -7.89 6.81 16.58
C ASP A 206 -7.84 5.30 16.86
N VAL A 207 -8.58 4.84 17.87
CA VAL A 207 -8.76 3.42 18.24
C VAL A 207 -7.45 2.70 18.60
N GLU A 208 -6.98 2.91 19.82
CA GLU A 208 -5.79 2.21 20.30
C GLU A 208 -6.11 0.90 21.03
N ASP A 209 -5.26 -0.10 20.79
CA ASP A 209 -5.31 -1.40 21.46
C ASP A 209 -3.98 -1.70 22.17
N LYS A 210 -3.87 -2.88 22.79
CA LYS A 210 -2.72 -3.35 23.58
C LYS A 210 -1.39 -3.31 22.82
N GLY A 211 -1.42 -3.43 21.49
CA GLY A 211 -0.25 -3.43 20.64
C GLY A 211 0.39 -4.81 20.49
N TRP A 212 1.73 -4.87 20.45
CA TRP A 212 2.43 -6.07 20.01
C TRP A 212 3.77 -6.27 20.71
N LYS A 213 4.20 -7.54 20.80
CA LYS A 213 5.53 -7.97 21.22
C LYS A 213 6.09 -8.96 20.21
N LEU A 214 7.17 -8.57 19.53
CA LEU A 214 7.86 -9.37 18.51
C LEU A 214 9.25 -9.75 19.00
N CYS A 215 9.50 -11.05 19.10
CA CYS A 215 10.77 -11.61 19.56
C CYS A 215 11.52 -12.30 18.41
N PRO A 216 12.86 -12.45 18.52
CA PRO A 216 13.60 -13.35 17.65
C PRO A 216 13.08 -14.78 17.78
N GLY A 217 12.63 -15.35 16.67
CA GLY A 217 12.17 -16.73 16.56
C GLY A 217 13.32 -17.72 16.24
N PRO A 218 12.98 -19.00 15.98
CA PRO A 218 13.95 -19.96 15.47
C PRO A 218 14.52 -19.55 14.10
N VAL A 219 15.64 -20.15 13.71
CA VAL A 219 16.15 -20.01 12.33
C VAL A 219 15.08 -20.52 11.38
N GLY A 220 14.68 -19.67 10.43
CA GLY A 220 13.75 -20.05 9.38
C GLY A 220 14.35 -21.18 8.55
N GLN A 221 13.60 -22.26 8.37
CA GLN A 221 14.03 -23.31 7.46
C GLN A 221 14.14 -22.71 6.05
N PRO A 222 15.15 -23.11 5.25
CA PRO A 222 15.09 -22.88 3.81
C PRO A 222 13.73 -23.42 3.33
N GLU A 223 13.01 -22.67 2.49
CA GLU A 223 11.84 -23.25 1.81
C GLU A 223 12.31 -24.53 1.12
N GLU A 224 11.91 -25.69 1.65
CA GLU A 224 11.94 -26.93 0.89
C GLU A 224 11.01 -26.66 -0.28
N GLY A 225 11.60 -26.35 -1.44
CA GLY A 225 10.85 -26.26 -2.69
C GLY A 225 10.01 -27.53 -2.85
N PRO A 226 8.85 -27.44 -3.52
CA PRO A 226 7.94 -28.58 -3.62
C PRO A 226 8.72 -29.78 -4.13
N GLY A 227 8.88 -30.77 -3.25
CA GLY A 227 9.58 -32.01 -3.54
C GLY A 227 8.98 -32.59 -4.81
N ALA A 228 9.86 -32.96 -5.75
CA ALA A 228 9.48 -33.63 -6.97
C ALA A 228 8.60 -34.84 -6.63
N ALA A 229 7.30 -34.71 -6.83
CA ALA A 229 6.37 -35.82 -6.80
C ALA A 229 6.69 -36.71 -8.00
N GLU A 230 7.30 -37.83 -7.65
CA GLU A 230 7.38 -39.12 -8.31
C GLU A 230 6.50 -39.30 -9.56
N GLN A 231 7.17 -39.68 -10.65
CA GLN A 231 6.59 -40.10 -11.92
C GLN A 231 5.68 -41.32 -11.72
N GLY A 232 4.38 -41.14 -11.93
CA GLY A 232 3.36 -42.18 -11.83
C GLY A 232 2.44 -42.23 -13.05
N TYR A 233 2.90 -42.94 -14.09
CA TYR A 233 2.17 -43.79 -15.03
C TYR A 233 0.62 -43.77 -15.05
N TYR A 234 0.05 -43.20 -16.12
CA TYR A 234 -1.15 -43.66 -16.84
C TYR A 234 -0.98 -43.10 -18.27
N GLY A 235 -1.16 -43.82 -19.38
CA GLY A 235 -2.15 -44.83 -19.72
C GLY A 235 -2.53 -44.50 -21.16
N GLU A 236 -1.84 -45.17 -22.09
CA GLU A 236 -2.02 -45.14 -23.54
C GLU A 236 -3.48 -45.43 -23.94
N PHE A 237 -4.09 -44.54 -24.71
CA PHE A 237 -5.34 -44.83 -25.43
C PHE A 237 -5.20 -44.39 -26.88
N GLY A 238 -5.28 -45.38 -27.76
CA GLY A 238 -5.13 -45.27 -29.20
C GLY A 238 -6.27 -44.54 -29.88
N TYR A 239 -5.94 -43.99 -31.05
CA TYR A 239 -6.88 -43.42 -32.00
C TYR A 239 -7.50 -44.55 -32.83
N GLY A 240 -8.82 -44.67 -32.76
CA GLY A 240 -9.63 -45.41 -33.73
C GLY A 240 -10.42 -44.40 -34.55
N GLU A 241 -10.14 -44.36 -35.85
CA GLU A 241 -10.97 -43.74 -36.88
C GLU A 241 -12.16 -44.66 -37.18
N ASP A 242 -13.35 -44.10 -37.42
CA ASP A 242 -14.36 -44.66 -38.33
C ASP A 242 -15.42 -43.60 -38.67
N GLU A 243 -15.84 -43.62 -39.94
CA GLU A 243 -16.67 -42.66 -40.65
C GLU A 243 -18.20 -42.95 -40.56
N ASP A 244 -18.98 -42.04 -41.18
CA ASP A 244 -20.35 -42.16 -41.71
C ASP A 244 -21.57 -41.81 -40.84
N GLY A 245 -22.44 -40.94 -41.40
CA GLY A 245 -23.89 -41.05 -41.26
C GLY A 245 -24.67 -39.75 -41.01
N ALA A 246 -25.34 -39.24 -42.04
CA ALA A 246 -26.21 -38.06 -42.00
C ALA A 246 -27.69 -38.35 -41.65
N GLN A 247 -28.38 -37.27 -41.28
CA GLN A 247 -29.82 -36.93 -41.44
C GLN A 247 -30.78 -36.91 -40.22
N SER A 248 -31.57 -35.82 -40.27
CA SER A 248 -32.74 -35.32 -39.54
C SER A 248 -33.82 -36.32 -39.09
N VAL A 249 -34.61 -35.95 -38.05
CA VAL A 249 -36.09 -35.81 -38.06
C VAL A 249 -36.68 -35.57 -36.64
N THR A 250 -37.40 -34.44 -36.50
CA THR A 250 -38.59 -34.06 -35.68
C THR A 250 -38.75 -34.28 -34.16
N GLU A 251 -39.38 -33.27 -33.54
CA GLU A 251 -39.92 -33.17 -32.17
C GLU A 251 -41.05 -34.17 -31.80
N PRO A 252 -41.51 -34.18 -30.53
CA PRO A 252 -42.67 -33.33 -30.21
C PRO A 252 -42.56 -32.55 -28.88
N GLY A 253 -43.05 -31.32 -28.89
CA GLY A 253 -43.20 -30.47 -27.72
C GLY A 253 -44.53 -30.60 -26.95
N THR A 254 -44.65 -29.73 -25.94
CA THR A 254 -45.85 -29.15 -25.28
C THR A 254 -45.29 -28.05 -24.37
N GLY A 255 -45.71 -26.78 -24.30
CA GLY A 255 -46.81 -26.02 -24.85
C GLY A 255 -47.05 -24.83 -23.90
N LEU A 256 -46.90 -23.59 -24.42
CA LEU A 256 -47.63 -22.32 -24.15
C LEU A 256 -47.92 -21.92 -22.68
N GLU A 257 -47.68 -20.69 -22.23
CA GLU A 257 -48.36 -19.46 -22.68
C GLU A 257 -47.55 -18.15 -22.52
N GLN A 258 -47.70 -17.28 -23.52
CA GLN A 258 -47.91 -15.81 -23.57
C GLN A 258 -47.57 -14.95 -22.32
N GLY A 259 -46.98 -13.75 -22.42
CA GLY A 259 -46.66 -12.92 -23.58
C GLY A 259 -46.20 -11.49 -23.22
N SER A 260 -45.93 -10.74 -24.29
CA SER A 260 -45.95 -9.28 -24.45
C SER A 260 -44.81 -8.39 -23.92
N SER A 261 -44.13 -7.82 -24.92
CA SER A 261 -43.36 -6.57 -24.92
C SER A 261 -44.19 -5.39 -24.40
N GLY A 262 -43.54 -4.55 -23.58
CA GLY A 262 -44.01 -3.22 -23.18
C GLY A 262 -42.81 -2.32 -22.95
N VAL A 263 -42.62 -1.35 -23.84
CA VAL A 263 -41.72 -0.20 -23.67
C VAL A 263 -42.30 0.68 -22.56
N ALA A 264 -41.51 1.02 -21.56
CA ALA A 264 -41.90 1.96 -20.51
C ALA A 264 -40.95 3.15 -20.46
N GLU A 265 -41.53 4.31 -20.78
CA GLU A 265 -41.04 5.67 -20.63
C GLU A 265 -40.54 5.97 -19.20
N GLU A 266 -39.47 6.76 -19.11
CA GLU A 266 -38.95 7.31 -17.87
C GLU A 266 -39.95 8.28 -17.23
N LYS A 267 -40.32 8.06 -15.97
CA LYS A 267 -40.88 9.09 -15.09
C LYS A 267 -39.85 9.47 -14.03
N PRO A 268 -39.64 10.76 -13.74
CA PRO A 268 -38.73 11.18 -12.69
C PRO A 268 -39.38 10.92 -11.32
N LEU A 269 -38.64 10.27 -10.43
CA LEU A 269 -39.00 10.15 -9.02
C LEU A 269 -38.51 11.41 -8.30
N GLU A 270 -39.46 12.20 -7.82
CA GLU A 270 -39.24 13.35 -6.94
C GLU A 270 -38.62 12.86 -5.61
N GLY A 271 -37.44 13.39 -5.28
CA GLY A 271 -36.82 13.21 -3.97
C GLY A 271 -37.25 14.35 -3.04
N GLU A 272 -37.76 14.00 -1.87
CA GLU A 272 -38.18 14.92 -0.80
C GLU A 272 -36.96 15.65 -0.20
N GLU A 273 -36.98 16.98 -0.20
CA GLU A 273 -35.92 17.83 0.36
C GLU A 273 -36.03 17.86 1.90
N VAL A 274 -34.97 17.43 2.59
CA VAL A 274 -34.84 17.62 4.05
C VAL A 274 -33.79 18.71 4.31
N GLU A 275 -34.25 19.91 4.69
CA GLU A 275 -33.37 20.97 5.20
C GLU A 275 -32.93 20.65 6.64
N VAL A 276 -31.62 20.55 6.87
CA VAL A 276 -31.05 20.51 8.21
C VAL A 276 -30.28 21.81 8.45
N ASN A 277 -30.91 22.75 9.16
CA ASN A 277 -30.25 23.99 9.58
C ASN A 277 -29.45 23.76 10.87
N GLY A 278 -28.13 23.81 10.78
CA GLY A 278 -27.22 23.81 11.92
C GLY A 278 -25.87 24.44 11.57
N THR A 279 -25.44 25.42 12.36
CA THR A 279 -24.13 26.07 12.22
C THR A 279 -23.07 25.26 12.94
N LEU A 280 -22.14 24.64 12.21
CA LEU A 280 -20.95 24.00 12.78
C LEU A 280 -19.68 24.69 12.29
N PRO A 281 -18.67 24.89 13.16
CA PRO A 281 -17.44 25.60 12.79
C PRO A 281 -16.64 24.82 11.74
N PHE A 282 -16.00 25.55 10.83
CA PHE A 282 -15.39 25.15 9.55
C PHE A 282 -14.42 23.93 9.55
N GLY A 283 -14.06 23.36 10.70
CA GLY A 283 -13.12 22.23 10.82
C GLY A 283 -13.73 20.83 10.73
N LYS A 284 -15.05 20.67 10.57
CA LYS A 284 -15.72 19.35 10.55
C LYS A 284 -16.43 18.98 9.24
N ILE A 285 -16.29 19.79 8.19
CA ILE A 285 -16.94 19.52 6.89
C ILE A 285 -16.11 18.55 6.01
N LEU A 286 -14.80 18.38 6.26
CA LEU A 286 -13.96 17.48 5.45
C LEU A 286 -14.05 15.98 5.83
N LEU A 287 -14.53 15.62 7.02
CA LEU A 287 -14.57 14.19 7.43
C LEU A 287 -15.85 13.46 7.02
N ALA A 288 -16.98 14.17 6.85
CA ALA A 288 -18.23 13.53 6.44
C ALA A 288 -18.24 13.10 4.96
N THR A 289 -17.43 13.74 4.11
CA THR A 289 -17.29 13.37 2.68
C THR A 289 -16.32 12.21 2.45
N ALA A 290 -15.36 11.98 3.34
CA ALA A 290 -14.40 10.87 3.21
C ALA A 290 -14.98 9.51 3.65
N ALA A 291 -15.87 9.49 4.65
CA ALA A 291 -16.43 8.25 5.21
C ALA A 291 -17.41 7.52 4.28
N LEU A 292 -17.97 8.19 3.25
CA LEU A 292 -18.95 7.59 2.34
C LEU A 292 -18.37 7.13 0.99
N CYS A 293 -17.06 7.33 0.74
CA CYS A 293 -16.41 6.86 -0.49
C CYS A 293 -15.74 5.47 -0.33
N LEU A 294 -15.64 4.93 0.89
CA LEU A 294 -14.94 3.68 1.18
C LEU A 294 -15.71 2.39 0.82
N THR A 295 -16.93 2.48 0.27
CA THR A 295 -17.74 1.29 -0.09
C THR A 295 -18.11 1.16 -1.58
N GLY A 296 -17.64 2.06 -2.46
CA GLY A 296 -17.77 1.87 -3.91
C GLY A 296 -19.18 2.00 -4.52
N VAL A 297 -20.13 2.70 -3.88
CA VAL A 297 -21.54 2.79 -4.35
C VAL A 297 -21.96 4.17 -4.91
N LEU A 298 -21.09 5.18 -5.01
CA LEU A 298 -21.46 6.46 -5.63
C LEU A 298 -20.40 7.03 -6.59
N CYS A 299 -20.81 7.28 -7.83
CA CYS A 299 -20.04 8.05 -8.79
C CYS A 299 -20.49 9.52 -8.72
N LEU A 300 -19.64 10.40 -8.19
CA LEU A 300 -19.87 11.86 -8.22
C LEU A 300 -19.66 12.37 -9.66
N ARG A 301 -20.73 12.78 -10.34
CA ARG A 301 -20.64 13.67 -11.51
C ARG A 301 -20.82 15.11 -11.05
N CYS A 302 -19.74 15.87 -10.95
CA CYS A 302 -19.83 17.31 -10.80
C CYS A 302 -20.18 17.95 -12.16
N ARG A 303 -21.41 18.44 -12.33
CA ARG A 303 -21.77 19.34 -13.44
C ARG A 303 -21.67 20.78 -12.96
N ARG A 304 -20.89 21.60 -13.66
CA ARG A 304 -20.76 23.04 -13.38
C ARG A 304 -22.11 23.73 -13.67
N ASN A 305 -22.78 24.22 -12.64
CA ASN A 305 -24.00 25.02 -12.79
C ASN A 305 -23.59 26.47 -13.08
N GLN A 306 -24.03 27.05 -14.20
CA GLN A 306 -23.59 28.38 -14.63
C GLN A 306 -24.32 29.57 -13.97
N ASP A 307 -25.28 29.33 -13.06
CA ASP A 307 -26.16 30.38 -12.53
C ASP A 307 -25.94 30.79 -11.07
N LYS A 308 -24.80 30.48 -10.43
CA LYS A 308 -24.47 31.04 -9.11
C LYS A 308 -23.04 31.55 -9.05
N GLY A 309 -22.89 32.79 -8.57
CA GLY A 309 -21.60 33.46 -8.35
C GLY A 309 -20.69 32.72 -7.35
N PRO A 310 -19.47 33.23 -7.10
CA PRO A 310 -18.39 32.46 -6.47
C PRO A 310 -18.76 32.09 -5.03
N GLY A 311 -18.92 30.78 -4.77
CA GLY A 311 -19.07 30.24 -3.41
C GLY A 311 -20.25 29.31 -3.14
N GLY A 312 -21.11 28.99 -4.12
CA GLY A 312 -22.24 28.08 -3.91
C GLY A 312 -22.08 26.73 -4.63
N PHE A 313 -21.91 25.63 -3.89
CA PHE A 313 -22.11 24.27 -4.40
C PHE A 313 -23.48 23.75 -3.93
N SER A 314 -24.18 23.01 -4.79
CA SER A 314 -25.38 22.24 -4.44
C SER A 314 -25.12 20.78 -4.81
N THR A 315 -25.38 19.88 -3.86
CA THR A 315 -25.30 18.43 -4.03
C THR A 315 -26.71 17.86 -4.08
N SER A 316 -27.05 17.09 -5.12
CA SER A 316 -28.26 16.26 -5.16
C SER A 316 -27.87 14.78 -5.19
N TYR A 317 -28.64 13.95 -4.48
CA TYR A 317 -28.44 12.50 -4.38
C TYR A 317 -29.56 11.75 -5.12
N GLY A 318 -29.20 10.75 -5.91
CA GLY A 318 -30.13 9.78 -6.49
C GLY A 318 -29.64 8.34 -6.24
N ARG A 319 -30.52 7.46 -5.76
CA ARG A 319 -30.22 6.02 -5.54
C ARG A 319 -30.31 5.24 -6.87
N SER A 320 -29.33 4.39 -7.16
CA SER A 320 -29.52 3.24 -8.05
C SER A 320 -29.44 1.94 -7.24
N TYR A 321 -30.49 1.13 -7.29
CA TYR A 321 -30.47 -0.23 -6.75
C TYR A 321 -29.70 -1.14 -7.71
N ALA A 322 -28.70 -1.87 -7.23
CA ALA A 322 -28.06 -2.95 -7.98
C ALA A 322 -28.61 -4.30 -7.50
N LEU A 323 -28.90 -5.15 -8.48
CA LEU A 323 -29.64 -6.41 -8.42
C LEU A 323 -28.90 -7.53 -7.67
N ASP A 324 -29.68 -8.34 -6.96
CA ASP A 324 -29.27 -9.62 -6.38
C ASP A 324 -28.98 -10.71 -7.43
N ASN A 325 -28.05 -11.59 -7.06
CA ASN A 325 -27.80 -12.98 -7.49
C ASN A 325 -27.06 -13.28 -8.82
N LEU A 326 -25.85 -13.83 -8.70
CA LEU A 326 -25.49 -15.26 -8.96
C LEU A 326 -24.06 -15.56 -8.51
#